data_AF-A0A2V5ZSI5-F1
#
_entry.id   AF-A0A2V5ZSI5-F1
#
_cell.length_a   1.000
_cell.length_b   1.000
_cell.length_c   1.000
_cell.angle_alpha   90.00
_cell.angle_beta   90.00
_cell.angle_gamma   90.00
#
_symmetry.space_group_name_H-M   'P 1'
#
loop_
_entity.id
_entity.type
_entity.pdbx_description
1 polymer ?
#
loop_
_entity_poly.entity_id
_entity_poly.type
_entity_poly.pdbx_seq_one_letter_code
_entity_poly.pdbx_strand_id
1 'polypeptide(L)'
;SNFLNNAAERDQAQKRGGEMEFTSWDEWLAEAPSQLSFPDEAVKTLPPELFFDMRWAATVVEQTLRRLREECESKGRLRLFETLSDYLTGERTDASYADLSTTLGIPETAVKKQLYNMRQRYRWLLREEVAQTVENPNEVDDEIRHLCAALAAATE
;
A
#
# COMPACT_ATOMS: atom_id res chain seq x y z
N SER A 1 -29.90 7.41 7.18
CA SER A 1 -29.10 8.64 7.11
C SER A 1 -28.69 9.05 8.51
N ASN A 2 -27.51 8.62 8.93
CA ASN A 2 -26.74 9.08 10.08
C ASN A 2 -25.31 8.57 9.85
N PHE A 3 -24.64 9.17 8.86
CA PHE A 3 -23.18 9.18 8.79
C PHE A 3 -22.78 10.19 9.84
N LEU A 4 -22.25 9.78 10.99
CA LEU A 4 -21.44 10.54 11.95
C LEU A 4 -21.33 9.71 13.24
N ASN A 5 -20.11 9.64 13.77
CA ASN A 5 -19.66 9.05 15.05
C ASN A 5 -19.22 7.58 15.05
N ASN A 6 -17.95 7.37 14.71
CA ASN A 6 -17.00 6.73 15.63
C ASN A 6 -15.62 7.40 15.51
N ALA A 7 -15.54 8.64 16.01
CA ALA A 7 -14.28 9.33 16.32
C ALA A 7 -14.16 9.50 17.84
N ALA A 8 -14.47 8.45 18.60
CA ALA A 8 -14.56 8.50 20.05
C ALA A 8 -13.64 7.46 20.70
N GLU A 9 -12.33 7.71 20.60
CA GLU A 9 -11.33 7.38 21.64
C GLU A 9 -9.98 8.07 21.33
N ARG A 10 -10.00 9.39 21.09
CA ARG A 10 -8.78 10.22 20.95
C ARG A 10 -8.60 11.21 22.10
N ASP A 11 -8.98 10.81 23.31
CA ASP A 11 -8.88 11.62 24.52
C ASP A 11 -7.64 11.27 25.38
N GLN A 12 -6.49 11.05 24.71
CA GLN A 12 -5.16 11.16 25.32
C GLN A 12 -4.21 11.96 24.44
N ALA A 13 -4.62 13.18 24.09
CA ALA A 13 -3.70 14.22 23.69
C ALA A 13 -2.90 14.71 24.91
N GLN A 14 -1.79 14.05 25.27
CA GLN A 14 -0.61 14.76 25.80
C GLN A 14 0.67 13.92 25.93
N LYS A 15 1.73 14.49 25.33
CA LYS A 15 3.17 14.26 25.55
C LYS A 15 3.65 12.95 24.90
N ARG A 16 4.48 12.98 23.88
CA ARG A 16 5.85 13.53 23.89
C ARG A 16 6.33 13.77 22.46
N GLY A 17 6.99 14.90 22.24
CA GLY A 17 8.04 14.93 21.22
C GLY A 17 9.13 13.95 21.67
N GLY A 18 9.50 13.02 20.79
CA GLY A 18 10.52 12.02 21.07
C GLY A 18 10.55 11.02 19.92
N GLU A 19 11.51 11.24 19.02
CA GLU A 19 12.06 10.28 18.07
C GLU A 19 11.00 9.42 17.35
N MET A 20 10.47 9.98 16.26
CA MET A 20 9.85 9.18 15.21
C MET A 20 10.98 8.41 14.52
N GLU A 21 11.39 7.29 15.12
CA GLU A 21 12.09 6.24 14.40
C GLU A 21 11.17 5.83 13.27
N PHE A 22 11.52 6.23 12.04
CA PHE A 22 10.97 5.68 10.82
C PHE A 22 11.27 4.18 10.85
N THR A 23 10.37 3.39 11.44
CA THR A 23 10.39 1.94 11.27
C THR A 23 10.35 1.68 9.77
N SER A 24 11.25 0.81 9.33
CA SER A 24 11.51 0.59 7.92
C SER A 24 10.23 0.15 7.24
N TRP A 25 9.64 1.02 6.42
CA TRP A 25 8.48 0.71 5.58
C TRP A 25 8.72 -0.46 4.62
N ASP A 26 9.98 -0.88 4.46
CA ASP A 26 10.35 -2.11 3.78
C ASP A 26 9.98 -3.37 4.58
N GLU A 27 10.04 -3.33 5.92
CA GLU A 27 9.64 -4.45 6.80
C GLU A 27 8.12 -4.58 6.86
N TRP A 28 7.39 -3.49 7.09
CA TRP A 28 5.92 -3.53 7.15
C TRP A 28 5.28 -3.91 5.80
N LEU A 29 5.83 -3.43 4.68
CA LEU A 29 5.32 -3.81 3.35
C LEU A 29 5.68 -5.26 3.00
N ALA A 30 6.76 -5.82 3.56
CA ALA A 30 7.09 -7.23 3.36
C ALA A 30 6.00 -8.17 3.92
N GLU A 31 5.27 -7.72 4.94
CA GLU A 31 4.19 -8.46 5.59
C GLU A 31 2.80 -8.21 4.97
N ALA A 32 2.68 -7.27 4.02
CA ALA A 32 1.39 -6.93 3.41
C ALA A 32 0.99 -7.97 2.32
N PRO A 33 -0.31 -8.30 2.21
CA PRO A 33 -0.80 -9.24 1.19
C PRO A 33 -0.46 -8.78 -0.24
N SER A 34 0.05 -9.71 -1.06
CA SER A 34 0.52 -9.43 -2.43
C SER A 34 -0.60 -9.36 -3.49
N GLN A 35 -1.83 -9.76 -3.15
CA GLN A 35 -3.00 -9.69 -4.03
C GLN A 35 -4.27 -9.36 -3.25
N LEU A 36 -4.99 -8.34 -3.73
CA LEU A 36 -6.34 -8.01 -3.28
C LEU A 36 -7.34 -8.95 -4.00
N SER A 37 -7.45 -10.18 -3.53
CA SER A 37 -8.50 -11.11 -3.99
C SER A 37 -9.28 -11.56 -2.78
N PHE A 38 -10.55 -11.17 -2.72
CA PHE A 38 -11.42 -11.48 -1.59
C PHE A 38 -12.44 -12.55 -1.99
N PRO A 39 -12.57 -13.65 -1.23
CA PRO A 39 -13.66 -14.60 -1.44
C PRO A 39 -15.01 -13.93 -1.20
N ASP A 40 -15.94 -14.11 -2.12
CA ASP A 40 -17.29 -13.49 -2.10
C ASP A 40 -18.09 -13.89 -0.83
N GLU A 41 -17.79 -15.05 -0.24
CA GLU A 41 -18.38 -15.51 1.01
C GLU A 41 -17.77 -14.83 2.25
N ALA A 42 -16.45 -14.58 2.26
CA ALA A 42 -15.76 -13.95 3.38
C ALA A 42 -16.20 -12.49 3.56
N VAL A 43 -16.34 -11.79 2.44
CA VAL A 43 -16.80 -10.38 2.38
C VAL A 43 -18.21 -10.20 2.94
N LYS A 44 -19.11 -11.19 2.78
CA LYS A 44 -20.50 -11.13 3.25
C LYS A 44 -20.64 -11.28 4.76
N THR A 45 -19.63 -11.85 5.42
CA THR A 45 -19.62 -12.08 6.87
C THR A 45 -18.87 -11.02 7.66
N LEU A 46 -18.21 -10.06 6.98
CA LEU A 46 -17.46 -9.00 7.64
C LEU A 46 -18.39 -8.05 8.41
N PRO A 47 -17.96 -7.56 9.58
CA PRO A 47 -18.58 -6.41 10.22
C PRO A 47 -18.64 -5.21 9.25
N PRO A 48 -19.70 -4.38 9.28
CA PRO A 48 -19.87 -3.26 8.36
C PRO A 48 -18.68 -2.27 8.35
N GLU A 49 -18.07 -2.03 9.51
CA GLU A 49 -16.90 -1.15 9.65
C GLU A 49 -15.69 -1.73 8.91
N LEU A 50 -15.37 -3.01 9.14
CA LEU A 50 -14.27 -3.70 8.47
C LEU A 50 -14.48 -3.81 6.96
N PHE A 51 -15.72 -4.02 6.50
CA PHE A 51 -16.04 -4.00 5.07
C PHE A 51 -15.81 -2.62 4.44
N PHE A 52 -16.18 -1.55 5.13
CA PHE A 52 -15.94 -0.18 4.68
C PHE A 52 -14.45 0.10 4.57
N ASP A 53 -13.69 -0.21 5.62
CA ASP A 53 -12.24 0.01 5.69
C ASP A 53 -11.51 -0.80 4.62
N MET A 54 -11.88 -2.07 4.43
CA MET A 54 -11.34 -2.91 3.35
C MET A 54 -11.59 -2.30 1.97
N ARG A 55 -12.83 -1.84 1.69
CA ARG A 55 -13.15 -1.21 0.40
C ARG A 55 -12.41 0.09 0.19
N TRP A 56 -12.27 0.89 1.25
CA TRP A 56 -11.52 2.13 1.17
C TRP A 56 -10.02 1.85 0.94
N ALA A 57 -9.43 0.91 1.67
CA ALA A 57 -8.06 0.46 1.46
C ALA A 57 -7.82 -0.04 0.02
N ALA A 58 -8.73 -0.86 -0.51
CA ALA A 58 -8.65 -1.33 -1.90
C ALA A 58 -8.70 -0.16 -2.90
N THR A 59 -9.55 0.84 -2.65
CA THR A 59 -9.65 2.05 -3.48
C THR A 59 -8.35 2.85 -3.45
N VAL A 60 -7.76 3.06 -2.27
CA VAL A 60 -6.48 3.76 -2.10
C VAL A 60 -5.36 3.06 -2.86
N VAL A 61 -5.28 1.73 -2.77
CA VAL A 61 -4.29 0.93 -3.50
C VAL A 61 -4.49 1.04 -5.02
N GLU A 62 -5.73 0.90 -5.50
CA GLU A 62 -6.04 1.02 -6.94
C GLU A 62 -5.65 2.40 -7.50
N GLN A 63 -5.99 3.47 -6.79
CA GLN A 63 -5.66 4.84 -7.19
C GLN A 63 -4.14 5.07 -7.20
N THR A 64 -3.44 4.58 -6.17
CA THR A 64 -1.98 4.66 -6.07
C THR A 64 -1.30 3.95 -7.23
N LEU A 65 -1.73 2.72 -7.56
CA LEU A 65 -1.20 1.94 -8.67
C LEU A 65 -1.49 2.60 -10.02
N ARG A 66 -2.69 3.15 -10.20
CA ARG A 66 -3.06 3.89 -11.42
C ARG A 66 -2.15 5.11 -11.64
N ARG A 67 -1.95 5.94 -10.62
CA ARG A 67 -1.04 7.11 -10.71
C ARG A 67 0.39 6.69 -11.01
N LEU A 68 0.87 5.62 -10.36
CA LEU A 68 2.20 5.09 -10.63
C LEU A 68 2.35 4.58 -12.07
N ARG A 69 1.32 3.92 -12.61
CA ARG A 69 1.27 3.48 -14.02
C ARG A 69 1.39 4.67 -14.96
N GLU A 70 0.59 5.71 -14.74
CA GLU A 70 0.60 6.95 -15.55
C GLU A 70 1.97 7.66 -15.52
N GLU A 71 2.61 7.73 -14.35
CA GLU A 71 3.97 8.27 -14.23
C GLU A 71 5.03 7.44 -14.93
N CYS A 72 4.88 6.12 -14.95
CA CYS A 72 5.76 5.24 -15.71
C CYS A 72 5.52 5.37 -17.21
N GLU A 73 4.27 5.39 -17.65
CA GLU A 73 3.86 5.52 -19.05
C GLU A 73 4.34 6.84 -19.65
N SER A 74 4.13 7.97 -18.97
CA SER A 74 4.60 9.29 -19.41
C SER A 74 6.13 9.38 -19.58
N LYS A 75 6.89 8.47 -18.96
CA LYS A 75 8.35 8.36 -19.06
C LYS A 75 8.80 7.25 -20.02
N GLY A 76 7.88 6.62 -20.75
CA GLY A 76 8.19 5.50 -21.65
C GLY A 76 8.54 4.19 -20.92
N ARG A 77 8.12 4.05 -19.66
CA ARG A 77 8.45 2.92 -18.78
C ARG A 77 7.23 2.06 -18.44
N LEU A 78 6.23 2.01 -19.32
CA LEU A 78 5.03 1.20 -19.09
C LEU A 78 5.36 -0.29 -18.90
N ARG A 79 6.21 -0.87 -19.76
CA ARG A 79 6.67 -2.26 -19.64
C ARG A 79 7.36 -2.55 -18.29
N LEU A 80 8.11 -1.58 -17.77
CA LEU A 80 8.75 -1.69 -16.46
C LEU A 80 7.68 -1.78 -15.36
N PHE A 81 6.65 -0.94 -15.44
CA PHE A 81 5.54 -0.96 -14.50
C PHE A 81 4.81 -2.30 -14.54
N GLU A 82 4.38 -2.75 -15.73
CA GLU A 82 3.64 -4.01 -15.90
C GLU A 82 4.43 -5.24 -15.42
N THR A 83 5.75 -5.20 -15.52
CA THR A 83 6.61 -6.32 -15.07
C THR A 83 6.86 -6.29 -13.55
N LEU A 84 6.88 -5.10 -12.93
CA LEU A 84 7.30 -4.92 -11.54
C LEU A 84 6.15 -4.61 -10.57
N SER A 85 4.95 -4.29 -11.04
CA SER A 85 3.81 -3.87 -10.21
C SER A 85 3.45 -4.90 -9.14
N ASP A 86 3.50 -6.18 -9.50
CA ASP A 86 3.09 -7.29 -8.64
C ASP A 86 4.11 -7.59 -7.53
N TYR A 87 5.26 -6.91 -7.56
CA TYR A 87 6.35 -7.03 -6.60
C TYR A 87 6.46 -5.78 -5.69
N LEU A 88 5.49 -4.86 -5.77
CA LEU A 88 5.49 -3.63 -4.99
C LEU A 88 5.04 -3.84 -3.55
N THR A 89 4.06 -4.71 -3.28
CA THR A 89 3.34 -4.77 -1.99
C THR A 89 3.78 -5.88 -1.04
N GLY A 90 4.91 -6.53 -1.27
CA GLY A 90 5.43 -7.53 -0.33
C GLY A 90 6.39 -8.51 -0.95
N GLU A 91 7.02 -9.30 -0.11
CA GLU A 91 8.08 -10.23 -0.47
C GLU A 91 7.47 -11.44 -1.19
N ARG A 92 7.22 -11.32 -2.49
CA ARG A 92 7.37 -12.49 -3.35
C ARG A 92 8.85 -12.86 -3.29
N THR A 93 9.23 -13.62 -2.27
CA THR A 93 10.55 -14.25 -2.12
C THR A 93 10.91 -15.11 -3.33
N ASP A 94 9.90 -15.46 -4.13
CA ASP A 94 10.01 -16.20 -5.39
C ASP A 94 10.30 -15.30 -6.62
N ALA A 95 10.51 -13.99 -6.45
CA ALA A 95 10.89 -13.12 -7.54
C ALA A 95 12.25 -13.53 -8.11
N SER A 96 12.22 -14.32 -9.17
CA SER A 96 13.40 -14.62 -9.97
C SER A 96 13.87 -13.33 -10.65
N TYR A 97 14.81 -12.63 -10.02
CA TYR A 97 15.42 -11.44 -10.64
C TYR A 97 16.01 -11.76 -12.01
N ALA A 98 16.43 -13.00 -12.24
CA ALA A 98 16.86 -13.51 -13.53
C ALA A 98 15.74 -13.49 -14.59
N ASP A 99 14.52 -13.91 -14.24
CA ASP A 99 13.37 -13.87 -15.14
C ASP A 99 12.90 -12.45 -15.40
N LEU A 100 12.89 -11.59 -14.37
CA LEU A 100 12.58 -10.17 -14.51
C LEU A 100 13.64 -9.45 -15.37
N SER A 101 14.92 -9.79 -15.19
CA SER A 101 16.05 -9.30 -15.99
C SER A 101 15.86 -9.66 -17.46
N THR A 102 15.55 -10.94 -17.74
CA THR A 102 15.27 -11.43 -19.09
C THR A 102 14.06 -10.74 -19.70
N THR A 103 12.98 -10.59 -18.92
CA THR A 103 11.73 -9.95 -19.36
C THR A 103 11.92 -8.47 -19.65
N LEU A 104 12.78 -7.77 -18.91
CA LEU A 104 13.04 -6.34 -19.09
C LEU A 104 14.21 -6.04 -20.04
N GLY A 105 15.06 -7.02 -20.32
CA GLY A 105 16.29 -6.84 -21.08
C GLY A 105 17.34 -5.98 -20.36
N ILE A 106 17.34 -5.99 -19.02
CA ILE A 106 18.27 -5.20 -18.19
C ILE A 106 18.95 -6.11 -17.15
N PRO A 107 20.17 -5.80 -16.68
CA PRO A 107 20.85 -6.61 -15.67
C PRO A 107 20.03 -6.74 -14.37
N GLU A 108 20.16 -7.87 -13.66
CA GLU A 108 19.48 -8.09 -12.36
C GLU A 108 19.74 -6.97 -11.35
N THR A 109 20.95 -6.41 -11.33
CA THR A 109 21.30 -5.26 -10.47
C THR A 109 20.48 -4.02 -10.82
N ALA A 110 20.18 -3.81 -12.10
CA ALA A 110 19.29 -2.75 -12.56
C ALA A 110 17.84 -3.05 -12.19
N VAL A 111 17.37 -4.31 -12.29
CA VAL A 111 16.02 -4.71 -11.82
C VAL A 111 15.84 -4.37 -10.35
N LYS A 112 16.78 -4.79 -9.48
CA LYS A 112 16.74 -4.49 -8.03
C LYS A 112 16.62 -2.99 -7.77
N LYS A 113 17.43 -2.18 -8.47
CA LYS A 113 17.39 -0.73 -8.35
C LYS A 113 16.05 -0.13 -8.84
N GLN A 114 15.52 -0.61 -9.95
CA GLN A 114 14.23 -0.14 -10.46
C GLN A 114 13.10 -0.49 -9.51
N LEU A 115 13.06 -1.74 -9.01
CA LEU A 115 12.06 -2.19 -8.05
C LEU A 115 12.12 -1.37 -6.76
N TYR A 116 13.31 -1.14 -6.20
CA TYR A 116 13.49 -0.26 -5.04
C TYR A 116 12.92 1.14 -5.30
N ASN A 117 13.31 1.79 -6.41
CA ASN A 117 12.82 3.12 -6.75
C ASN A 117 11.29 3.15 -6.93
N MET A 118 10.73 2.09 -7.52
CA MET A 118 9.29 1.99 -7.78
C MET A 118 8.52 1.78 -6.47
N ARG A 119 9.04 0.99 -5.52
CA ARG A 119 8.50 0.85 -4.15
C ARG A 119 8.53 2.18 -3.39
N GLN A 120 9.64 2.93 -3.47
CA GLN A 120 9.71 4.26 -2.85
C GLN A 120 8.67 5.22 -3.44
N ARG A 121 8.49 5.22 -4.77
CA ARG A 121 7.48 6.07 -5.41
C ARG A 121 6.06 5.64 -5.08
N TYR A 122 5.77 4.34 -5.08
CA TYR A 122 4.51 3.77 -4.65
C TYR A 122 4.13 4.24 -3.24
N ARG A 123 5.05 4.14 -2.27
CA ARG A 123 4.81 4.59 -0.89
C ARG A 123 4.56 6.08 -0.76
N TRP A 124 5.25 6.88 -1.57
CA TRP A 124 5.03 8.32 -1.58
C TRP A 124 3.62 8.65 -2.10
N LEU A 125 3.21 8.02 -3.20
CA LEU A 125 1.86 8.18 -3.76
C LEU A 125 0.78 7.68 -2.79
N LEU A 126 1.02 6.54 -2.13
CA LEU A 126 0.10 5.98 -1.13
C LEU A 126 -0.15 6.96 0.01
N ARG A 127 0.91 7.59 0.53
CA ARG A 127 0.80 8.64 1.55
C ARG A 127 0.05 9.85 1.05
N GLU A 128 0.25 10.27 -0.20
CA GLU A 128 -0.52 11.38 -0.77
C GLU A 128 -2.02 11.04 -0.87
N GLU A 129 -2.38 9.79 -1.20
CA GLU A 129 -3.79 9.39 -1.23
C GLU A 129 -4.42 9.39 0.17
N VAL A 130 -3.73 8.82 1.16
CA VAL A 130 -4.24 8.79 2.54
C VAL A 130 -4.23 10.18 3.19
N ALA A 131 -3.25 11.03 2.86
CA ALA A 131 -3.20 12.41 3.35
C ALA A 131 -4.41 13.25 2.90
N GLN A 132 -5.10 12.86 1.82
CA GLN A 132 -6.32 13.53 1.37
C GLN A 132 -7.55 13.17 2.22
N THR A 133 -7.50 12.11 3.03
CA THR A 133 -8.64 11.62 3.81
C THR A 133 -8.51 11.89 5.30
N VAL A 134 -7.30 12.07 5.82
CA VAL A 134 -7.06 12.40 7.23
C VAL A 134 -7.13 13.90 7.51
N GLU A 135 -7.65 14.27 8.68
CA GLU A 135 -7.70 15.69 9.10
C GLU A 135 -6.32 16.22 9.51
N ASN A 136 -5.47 15.35 10.05
CA ASN A 136 -4.14 15.68 10.55
C ASN A 136 -3.06 14.91 9.78
N PRO A 137 -2.11 15.59 9.11
CA PRO A 137 -1.04 14.93 8.35
C PRO A 137 -0.16 13.97 9.18
N ASN A 138 -0.09 14.15 10.50
CA ASN A 138 0.68 13.25 11.37
C ASN A 138 0.03 11.87 11.56
N GLU A 139 -1.23 11.70 11.12
CA GLU A 139 -1.99 10.45 11.26
C GLU A 139 -1.88 9.56 10.02
N VAL A 140 -1.25 10.03 8.95
CA VAL A 140 -1.15 9.30 7.67
C VAL A 140 -0.55 7.91 7.85
N ASP A 141 0.55 7.81 8.61
CA ASP A 141 1.25 6.54 8.82
C ASP A 141 0.44 5.59 9.72
N ASP A 142 -0.35 6.12 10.67
CA ASP A 142 -1.29 5.34 11.49
C ASP A 142 -2.43 4.79 10.62
N GLU A 143 -3.01 5.64 9.78
CA GLU A 143 -4.12 5.29 8.91
C GLU A 143 -3.72 4.24 7.87
N ILE A 144 -2.53 4.37 7.27
CA ILE A 144 -1.99 3.34 6.37
C ILE A 144 -1.85 1.98 7.09
N ARG A 145 -1.39 1.98 8.35
CA ARG A 145 -1.30 0.75 9.16
C ARG A 145 -2.66 0.13 9.41
N HIS A 146 -3.66 0.94 9.78
CA HIS A 146 -5.04 0.50 9.95
C HIS A 146 -5.58 -0.16 8.69
N LEU A 147 -5.34 0.45 7.52
CA LEU A 147 -5.84 -0.08 6.26
C LEU A 147 -5.24 -1.41 5.85
N CYS A 148 -3.94 -1.61 6.02
CA CYS A 148 -3.39 -2.93 5.71
C CYS A 148 -3.86 -4.00 6.68
N ALA A 149 -4.08 -3.67 7.96
CA ALA A 149 -4.69 -4.60 8.89
C ALA A 149 -6.11 -4.99 8.44
N ALA A 150 -6.90 -4.03 7.97
CA ALA A 150 -8.23 -4.29 7.41
C ALA A 150 -8.18 -5.17 6.15
N LEU A 151 -7.18 -4.95 5.28
CA LEU A 151 -6.96 -5.78 4.09
C LEU A 151 -6.55 -7.22 4.45
N ALA A 152 -5.63 -7.39 5.39
CA ALA A 152 -5.16 -8.70 5.84
C ALA A 152 -6.30 -9.51 6.49
N ALA A 153 -7.06 -8.88 7.39
CA ALA A 153 -8.19 -9.51 8.06
C ALA A 153 -9.34 -9.91 7.12
N ALA A 154 -9.45 -9.30 5.95
CA ALA A 154 -10.44 -9.67 4.94
C ALA A 154 -9.98 -10.79 4.00
N THR A 155 -8.68 -11.14 4.02
CA THR A 155 -8.10 -12.23 3.23
C THR A 155 -7.89 -13.53 4.01
N GLU A 156 -8.08 -13.50 5.34
CA GLU A 156 -8.10 -14.67 6.24
C GLU A 156 -9.47 -15.36 6.27
#